data_AF-A0A935JZL8-F1
#
_entry.id   AF-A0A935JZL8-F1
#
_cell.length_a   1.000
_cell.length_b   1.000
_cell.length_c   1.000
_cell.angle_alpha   90.00
_cell.angle_beta   90.00
_cell.angle_gamma   90.00
#
_symmetry.space_group_name_H-M   'P 1'
#
loop_
_entity.id
_entity.type
_entity.pdbx_description
1 polymer ?
#
loop_
_entity_poly.entity_id
_entity_poly.type
_entity_poly.pdbx_seq_one_letter_code
_entity_poly.pdbx_strand_id
1 'polypeptide(L)'
;MASYKDTLLEFPCDFPIKIMGKAEDTFAEVMLSIVTKHAPDFDATRMELRASSGGNYMSITCTIVATSKPQLDAIYMDLTAHPMVKVAL
;
A
#
# COMPACT_ATOMS: atom_id res chain seq x y z
N MET A 1 -2.25 10.40 -17.28
CA MET A 1 -1.23 9.48 -16.75
C MET A 1 -0.48 10.23 -15.67
N ALA A 2 -0.56 9.76 -14.41
CA ALA A 2 0.06 10.46 -13.30
C ALA A 2 1.58 10.55 -13.52
N SER A 3 2.07 11.78 -13.56
CA SER A 3 3.48 12.13 -13.76
C SER A 3 4.25 11.71 -12.50
N TYR A 4 4.90 10.55 -12.54
CA TYR A 4 5.94 10.19 -11.56
C TYR A 4 7.14 11.09 -11.88
N LYS A 5 7.12 12.31 -11.36
CA LYS A 5 8.24 13.24 -11.43
C LYS A 5 9.50 12.49 -11.01
N ASP A 6 10.44 12.39 -11.93
CA ASP A 6 11.89 12.53 -11.70
C ASP A 6 12.20 12.91 -10.25
N THR A 7 12.33 11.90 -9.39
CA THR A 7 12.66 12.11 -7.98
C THR A 7 13.88 11.27 -7.67
N LEU A 8 14.87 11.96 -7.13
CA LEU A 8 16.08 11.46 -6.49
C LEU A 8 15.73 10.64 -5.23
N LEU A 9 14.91 9.60 -5.38
CA LEU A 9 14.65 8.65 -4.29
C LEU A 9 15.94 7.88 -4.03
N GLU A 10 16.58 8.19 -2.90
CA GLU A 10 17.72 7.44 -2.39
C GLU A 10 17.18 6.20 -1.67
N PHE A 11 17.33 5.05 -2.30
CA PHE A 11 16.95 3.78 -1.70
C PHE A 11 18.11 3.24 -0.83
N PRO A 12 17.81 2.59 0.31
CA PRO A 12 16.48 2.32 0.85
C PRO A 12 15.87 3.53 1.57
N CYS A 13 14.56 3.75 1.40
CA CYS A 13 13.82 4.80 2.10
C CYS A 13 12.45 4.32 2.60
N ASP A 14 11.97 4.87 3.72
CA ASP A 14 10.59 4.68 4.16
C ASP A 14 9.62 5.38 3.19
N PHE A 15 8.72 4.59 2.59
CA PHE A 15 7.71 5.07 1.66
C PHE A 15 6.30 4.72 2.18
N PRO A 16 5.49 5.72 2.58
CA PRO A 16 4.11 5.48 3.00
C PRO A 16 3.22 5.24 1.79
N ILE A 17 2.62 4.04 1.71
CA ILE A 17 1.63 3.67 0.71
C ILE A 17 0.26 3.72 1.36
N LYS A 18 -0.63 4.56 0.83
CA LYS A 18 -2.01 4.67 1.28
C LYS A 18 -2.93 3.92 0.34
N ILE A 19 -3.59 2.91 0.87
CA ILE A 19 -4.52 2.04 0.16
C ILE A 19 -5.92 2.33 0.66
N MET A 20 -6.85 2.60 -0.24
CA MET A 20 -8.27 2.78 0.08
C MET A 20 -9.07 1.73 -0.66
N GLY A 21 -9.91 1.01 0.08
CA GLY A 21 -10.75 -0.06 -0.44
C GLY A 21 -12.05 -0.18 0.33
N LYS A 22 -12.82 -1.23 0.02
CA LYS A 22 -14.02 -1.54 0.78
C LYS A 22 -13.68 -1.87 2.23
N ALA A 23 -14.53 -1.44 3.16
CA ALA A 23 -14.42 -1.84 4.56
C ALA A 23 -14.88 -3.30 4.71
N GLU A 24 -13.96 -4.23 4.47
CA GLU A 24 -14.15 -5.65 4.74
C GLU A 24 -13.12 -6.11 5.78
N ASP A 25 -13.51 -7.01 6.68
CA ASP A 25 -12.64 -7.48 7.77
C ASP A 25 -11.35 -8.12 7.23
N THR A 26 -11.45 -8.80 6.08
CA THR A 26 -10.32 -9.42 5.39
C THR A 26 -9.44 -8.44 4.62
N PHE A 27 -9.87 -7.18 4.44
CA PHE A 27 -9.15 -6.21 3.60
C PHE A 27 -7.73 -5.96 4.14
N ALA A 28 -7.61 -5.81 5.45
CA ALA A 28 -6.33 -5.59 6.11
C ALA A 28 -5.36 -6.75 5.91
N GLU A 29 -5.82 -7.98 6.17
CA GLU A 29 -5.01 -9.19 6.05
C GLU A 29 -4.56 -9.42 4.61
N VAL A 30 -5.44 -9.20 3.64
CA VAL A 30 -5.11 -9.32 2.22
C VAL A 30 -4.09 -8.27 1.80
N MET A 31 -4.26 -7.00 2.21
CA MET A 31 -3.29 -5.95 1.88
C MET A 31 -1.93 -6.23 2.53
N LEU A 32 -1.92 -6.67 3.78
CA LEU A 32 -0.70 -7.08 4.47
C LEU A 32 -0.01 -8.23 3.71
N SER A 33 -0.75 -9.26 3.30
CA SER A 33 -0.19 -10.38 2.54
C SER A 33 0.43 -9.92 1.19
N ILE A 34 -0.20 -8.97 0.50
CA ILE A 34 0.34 -8.40 -0.75
C ILE A 34 1.62 -7.61 -0.45
N VAL A 35 1.60 -6.74 0.56
CA VAL A 35 2.77 -5.93 0.92
C VAL A 35 3.93 -6.82 1.37
N THR A 36 3.70 -7.77 2.28
CA THR A 36 4.74 -8.68 2.79
C THR A 36 5.32 -9.58 1.70
N LYS A 37 4.56 -9.91 0.64
CA LYS A 37 5.07 -10.65 -0.52
C LYS A 37 6.18 -9.88 -1.27
N HIS A 38 6.08 -8.55 -1.34
CA HIS A 38 7.07 -7.69 -2.03
C HIS A 38 8.07 -7.04 -1.08
N ALA A 39 7.73 -6.96 0.20
CA ALA A 39 8.54 -6.41 1.28
C ALA A 39 8.47 -7.37 2.48
N PRO A 40 9.24 -8.47 2.48
CA PRO A 40 9.21 -9.44 3.58
C PRO A 40 9.68 -8.83 4.91
N ASP A 41 10.48 -7.77 4.85
CA ASP A 41 10.93 -6.98 6.01
C ASP A 41 9.88 -5.96 6.47
N PHE A 42 8.70 -5.90 5.83
CA PHE A 42 7.63 -4.99 6.22
C PHE A 42 7.08 -5.36 7.60
N ASP A 43 7.12 -4.39 8.50
CA ASP A 43 6.56 -4.53 9.83
C ASP A 43 5.07 -4.16 9.82
N ALA A 44 4.22 -5.14 10.12
CA ALA A 44 2.77 -4.96 10.22
C ALA A 44 2.36 -3.93 11.30
N THR A 45 3.23 -3.61 12.26
CA THR A 45 2.98 -2.54 13.25
C THR A 45 3.01 -1.14 12.63
N ARG A 46 3.64 -0.98 11.46
CA ARG A 46 3.66 0.28 10.67
C ARG A 46 2.43 0.42 9.75
N MET A 47 1.43 -0.43 9.97
CA MET A 47 0.15 -0.42 9.27
C MET A 47 -0.89 0.32 10.12
N GLU A 48 -1.38 1.44 9.61
CA GLU A 48 -2.45 2.19 10.24
C GLU A 48 -3.76 1.95 9.50
N LEU A 49 -4.76 1.42 10.21
CA LEU A 49 -6.10 1.22 9.69
C LEU A 49 -7.00 2.35 10.15
N ARG A 50 -7.71 2.94 9.20
CA ARG A 50 -8.68 3.99 9.45
C ARG A 50 -9.95 3.69 8.69
N ALA A 51 -11.02 3.40 9.42
CA ALA A 51 -12.36 3.32 8.87
C ALA A 51 -12.80 4.70 8.36
N SER A 52 -13.47 4.73 7.20
CA SER A 52 -14.09 5.95 6.70
C SER A 52 -15.34 6.28 7.50
N SER A 53 -15.68 7.57 7.61
CA SER A 53 -16.85 8.05 8.37
C SER A 53 -18.18 7.46 7.90
N GLY A 54 -18.26 7.02 6.64
CA GLY A 54 -19.45 6.40 6.06
C GLY A 54 -19.53 4.88 6.19
N GLY A 55 -18.57 4.21 6.83
CA GLY A 55 -18.57 2.74 7.03
C GLY A 55 -18.41 1.87 5.78
N ASN A 56 -18.52 2.44 4.57
CA ASN A 56 -18.41 1.70 3.31
C ASN A 56 -16.96 1.45 2.86
N TYR A 57 -16.01 2.26 3.34
CA TYR A 57 -14.62 2.25 2.90
C TYR A 57 -13.67 2.22 4.07
N MET A 58 -12.52 1.58 3.89
CA MET A 58 -11.41 1.58 4.81
C MET A 58 -10.16 2.10 4.09
N SER A 59 -9.41 2.95 4.81
CA SER A 59 -8.08 3.39 4.40
C SER A 59 -7.03 2.70 5.26
N ILE A 60 -6.01 2.17 4.61
CA ILE A 60 -4.84 1.55 5.21
C ILE A 60 -3.64 2.40 4.78
N THR A 61 -2.79 2.77 5.73
CA THR A 61 -1.50 3.39 5.44
C THR A 61 -0.42 2.39 5.84
N CYS A 62 0.38 1.93 4.89
CA CYS A 62 1.50 1.02 5.12
C CYS A 62 2.80 1.76 4.84
N THR A 63 3.67 1.92 5.85
CA THR A 63 5.00 2.51 5.63
C THR A 63 6.01 1.42 5.34
N ILE A 64 6.33 1.19 4.07
CA ILE A 64 7.27 0.17 3.63
C ILE A 64 8.68 0.72 3.46
N VAL A 65 9.69 -0.14 3.53
CA VAL A 65 11.05 0.22 3.11
C VAL A 65 11.16 -0.02 1.62
N ALA A 66 11.05 1.05 0.82
CA ALA A 66 11.29 1.00 -0.60
C ALA A 66 12.79 0.79 -0.84
N THR A 67 13.14 -0.31 -1.48
CA THR A 67 14.52 -0.67 -1.86
C THR A 67 14.81 -0.34 -3.32
N SER A 68 13.78 -0.24 -4.14
CA SER A 68 13.91 0.07 -5.56
C SER A 68 12.57 0.52 -6.17
N LYS A 69 12.62 1.22 -7.32
CA LYS A 69 11.42 1.59 -8.09
C LYS A 69 10.61 0.36 -8.56
N PRO A 70 11.23 -0.71 -9.11
CA PRO A 70 10.47 -1.89 -9.55
C PRO A 70 9.71 -2.59 -8.41
N GLN A 71 10.24 -2.55 -7.18
CA GLN A 71 9.53 -3.07 -6.01
C GLN A 71 8.24 -2.28 -5.75
N LEU A 72 8.32 -0.94 -5.78
CA LEU A 72 7.14 -0.09 -5.60
C LEU A 72 6.11 -0.34 -6.71
N ASP A 73 6.55 -0.35 -7.96
CA ASP A 73 5.67 -0.61 -9.10
C ASP A 73 4.97 -1.98 -8.99
N ALA A 74 5.69 -3.03 -8.57
CA ALA A 74 5.12 -4.35 -8.35
C ALA A 74 4.05 -4.35 -7.24
N ILE A 75 4.30 -3.62 -6.15
CA ILE A 75 3.32 -3.44 -5.06
C ILE A 75 2.08 -2.72 -5.58
N TYR A 76 2.23 -1.57 -6.23
CA TYR A 76 1.09 -0.83 -6.79
C TYR A 76 0.31 -1.66 -7.81
N MET A 77 0.99 -2.46 -8.63
CA MET A 77 0.34 -3.34 -9.62
C MET A 77 -0.49 -4.43 -8.94
N ASP A 78 0.06 -5.15 -7.96
CA ASP A 78 -0.69 -6.20 -7.24
C ASP A 78 -1.84 -5.60 -6.41
N LEU A 79 -1.63 -4.43 -5.79
CA LEU A 79 -2.67 -3.72 -5.04
C LEU A 79 -3.83 -3.30 -5.97
N THR A 80 -3.53 -2.64 -7.08
CA THR A 80 -4.55 -2.17 -8.03
C THR A 80 -5.23 -3.28 -8.82
N ALA A 81 -4.57 -4.45 -8.95
CA ALA A 81 -5.19 -5.64 -9.51
C ALA A 81 -6.23 -6.28 -8.56
N HIS A 82 -6.18 -5.98 -7.27
CA HIS A 82 -7.09 -6.55 -6.29
C HIS A 82 -8.47 -5.87 -6.32
N PRO A 83 -9.60 -6.62 -6.47
CA PRO A 83 -10.93 -6.04 -6.66
C PRO A 83 -11.45 -5.23 -5.46
N MET A 84 -10.91 -5.46 -4.27
CA MET A 84 -11.24 -4.72 -3.05
C MET A 84 -10.57 -3.34 -3.00
N VAL A 85 -9.46 -3.14 -3.70
CA VAL A 85 -8.75 -1.86 -3.75
C VAL A 85 -9.45 -0.93 -4.72
N LYS A 86 -9.67 0.31 -4.29
CA LYS A 86 -10.24 1.37 -5.12
C LYS A 86 -9.20 2.39 -5.52
N VAL A 87 -8.29 2.71 -4.61
CA VAL A 87 -7.25 3.72 -4.81
C VAL A 87 -6.01 3.28 -4.04
N ALA A 88 -4.84 3.43 -4.66
CA ALA A 88 -3.54 3.34 -4.01
C ALA A 88 -2.75 4.62 -4.33
N LEU A 89 -2.15 5.24 -3.31
CA LEU A 89 -1.41 6.51 -3.38
C LEU A 89 -0.07 6.34 -2.67
#